data_AF-A0A953FIE7-F1
#
_entry.id   AF-A0A953FIE7-F1
#
_cell.length_a   1.000
_cell.length_b   1.000
_cell.length_c   1.000
_cell.angle_alpha   90.00
_cell.angle_beta   90.00
_cell.angle_gamma   90.00
#
_symmetry.space_group_name_H-M   'P 1'
#
loop_
_entity.id
_entity.type
_entity.pdbx_description
1 polymer ?
#
loop_
_entity_poly.entity_id
_entity_poly.type
_entity_poly.pdbx_seq_one_letter_code
_entity_poly.pdbx_strand_id
1 'polypeptide(L)'
;MKSFWTLATCHLLITATVNAQGVITRIGSDGTHFYYNGQLDSAVAHANLTTTTDTILLGGGTYSVPTTDLIIEQPIILVGTGPDIDSTAAYGGRTVIDGNDIFLRDGADSSEFHGLTITSNVFIGEFELNTTDVDHLLFRRCDLQSLRLNALMSPGATMANDVTLDNCVVRTNNLNLNGAANVILTNSVLKEFNSAANGTLVEHCLFLNWNLGNGPAGVTFRNNIFANDLCCSASVNGASTYINNLFVGNGDDFIVNYGMAVSHDDIDPVGTSLGSVFVNVSSYNQFTYAGDADYHLLSDWQGLGDDGTDPGPHGGNGWKEGGLPFSPHWRYLNMPASTVNGVLPNVHIKAGAQEN
;
A
#
# COMPACT_ATOMS: atom_id res chain seq x y z
N MET A 1 39.55 -0.25 57.71
CA MET A 1 39.69 -1.08 56.50
C MET A 1 38.30 -1.61 56.13
N LYS A 2 37.88 -1.21 54.94
CA LYS A 2 36.68 -1.51 54.14
C LYS A 2 35.72 -2.61 54.64
N SER A 3 34.54 -2.20 55.11
CA SER A 3 33.33 -3.01 55.13
C SER A 3 32.62 -2.88 53.77
N PHE A 4 32.46 -4.00 53.08
CA PHE A 4 31.67 -4.15 51.87
C PHE A 4 30.19 -3.88 52.18
N TRP A 5 29.62 -2.85 51.56
CA TRP A 5 28.17 -2.71 51.44
C TRP A 5 27.77 -3.29 50.09
N THR A 6 27.08 -4.43 50.14
CA THR A 6 26.38 -5.02 49.01
C THR A 6 25.21 -4.10 48.67
N LEU A 7 25.41 -3.16 47.75
CA LEU A 7 24.28 -2.46 47.13
C LEU A 7 23.71 -3.40 46.08
N ALA A 8 22.56 -4.00 46.38
CA ALA A 8 21.72 -4.66 45.40
C ALA A 8 21.33 -3.61 44.35
N THR A 9 22.09 -3.54 43.26
CA THR A 9 21.60 -2.98 42.01
C THR A 9 20.54 -3.94 41.50
N CYS A 10 19.31 -3.69 41.96
CA CYS A 10 18.11 -4.16 41.34
C CYS A 10 18.19 -3.74 39.87
N HIS A 11 18.74 -4.61 39.02
CA HIS A 11 18.51 -4.60 37.59
C HIS A 11 17.05 -5.01 37.36
N LEU A 12 16.13 -4.20 37.87
CA LEU A 12 14.88 -3.99 37.18
C LEU A 12 15.23 -3.02 36.06
N LEU A 13 15.85 -3.56 35.01
CA LEU A 13 15.52 -3.14 33.66
C LEU A 13 14.03 -3.43 33.56
N ILE A 14 13.23 -2.48 34.04
CA ILE A 14 11.91 -2.25 33.48
C ILE A 14 12.26 -1.83 32.05
N THR A 15 12.44 -2.82 31.18
CA THR A 15 11.97 -2.72 29.81
C THR A 15 10.50 -2.40 29.95
N ALA A 16 10.20 -1.12 30.18
CA ALA A 16 9.01 -0.54 29.63
C ALA A 16 9.24 -0.71 28.14
N THR A 17 8.81 -1.86 27.62
CA THR A 17 8.14 -1.87 26.33
C THR A 17 7.15 -0.73 26.43
N VAL A 18 7.58 0.46 26.01
CA VAL A 18 6.65 1.53 25.64
C VAL A 18 5.75 0.80 24.67
N ASN A 19 4.52 0.56 25.09
CA ASN A 19 3.53 -0.04 24.21
C ASN A 19 3.60 0.81 22.94
N ALA A 20 4.01 0.19 21.84
CA ALA A 20 4.17 0.87 20.54
C ALA A 20 2.90 1.63 20.16
N GLN A 21 1.76 1.17 20.67
CA GLN A 21 0.49 1.87 20.71
C GLN A 21 0.48 2.96 21.78
N GLY A 22 0.48 4.22 21.38
CA GLY A 22 0.27 5.27 22.36
C GLY A 22 -0.18 6.58 21.79
N VAL A 23 0.52 7.14 20.81
CA VAL A 23 0.21 8.50 20.38
C VAL A 23 0.01 8.59 18.89
N ILE A 24 -1.17 9.05 18.53
CA ILE A 24 -1.51 9.57 17.22
C ILE A 24 -1.39 11.08 17.32
N THR A 25 -0.66 11.70 16.40
CA THR A 25 -0.55 13.16 16.34
C THR A 25 -1.37 13.66 15.16
N ARG A 26 -2.39 14.49 15.41
CA ARG A 26 -3.05 15.26 14.36
C ARG A 26 -2.44 16.65 14.31
N ILE A 27 -2.03 17.06 13.11
CA ILE A 27 -1.60 18.42 12.81
C ILE A 27 -2.74 19.05 12.01
N GLY A 28 -3.43 19.99 12.64
CA GLY A 28 -4.44 20.80 11.98
C GLY A 28 -3.81 21.63 10.87
N SER A 29 -4.60 22.00 9.86
CA SER A 29 -4.12 22.88 8.76
C SER A 29 -3.54 24.23 9.23
N ASP A 30 -3.91 24.68 10.43
CA ASP A 30 -3.41 25.88 11.10
C ASP A 30 -2.11 25.65 11.90
N GLY A 31 -1.58 24.43 11.88
CA GLY A 31 -0.38 24.02 12.62
C GLY A 31 -0.66 23.62 14.08
N THR A 32 -1.92 23.52 14.51
CA THR A 32 -2.25 23.06 15.86
C THR A 32 -2.03 21.55 16.00
N HIS A 33 -1.47 21.12 17.14
CA HIS A 33 -1.13 19.71 17.37
C HIS A 33 -2.07 19.10 18.43
N PHE A 34 -2.70 17.98 18.09
CA PHE A 34 -3.55 17.20 18.99
C PHE A 34 -3.00 15.79 19.14
N TYR A 35 -3.14 15.22 20.32
CA TYR A 35 -2.59 13.91 20.65
C TYR A 35 -3.71 12.97 21.11
N TYR A 36 -3.78 11.79 20.50
CA TYR A 36 -4.77 10.77 20.84
C TYR A 36 -4.07 9.52 21.37
N ASN A 37 -4.64 8.90 22.39
CA ASN A 37 -4.06 7.75 23.06
C ASN A 37 -4.29 6.43 22.28
N GLY A 38 -3.83 6.35 21.03
CA GLY A 38 -4.03 5.21 20.14
C GLY A 38 -5.43 5.07 19.52
N GLN A 39 -6.31 6.06 19.75
CA GLN A 39 -7.68 6.09 19.24
C GLN A 39 -7.75 6.76 17.86
N LEU A 40 -7.59 5.97 16.80
CA LEU A 40 -7.59 6.46 15.41
C LEU A 40 -8.95 7.02 15.00
N ASP A 41 -10.03 6.35 15.41
CA ASP A 41 -11.41 6.79 15.23
C ASP A 41 -11.63 8.22 15.75
N SER A 42 -11.10 8.53 16.92
CA SER A 42 -11.20 9.85 17.54
C SER A 42 -10.38 10.90 16.79
N ALA A 43 -9.21 10.53 16.27
CA ALA A 43 -8.38 11.45 15.48
C ALA A 43 -9.05 11.80 14.15
N VAL A 44 -9.62 10.81 13.47
CA VAL A 44 -10.37 10.99 12.22
C VAL A 44 -11.67 11.75 12.46
N ALA A 45 -12.43 11.43 13.51
CA ALA A 45 -13.65 12.15 13.84
C ALA A 45 -13.40 13.64 14.07
N HIS A 46 -12.28 14.01 14.70
CA HIS A 46 -11.91 15.43 14.83
C HIS A 46 -11.44 16.05 13.51
N ALA A 47 -10.78 15.30 12.63
CA ALA A 47 -10.42 15.78 11.30
C ALA A 47 -11.67 16.01 10.44
N ASN A 48 -12.69 15.17 10.53
CA ASN A 48 -13.96 15.35 9.82
C ASN A 48 -14.74 16.61 10.24
N LEU A 49 -14.37 17.28 11.34
CA LEU A 49 -14.99 18.52 11.78
C LEU A 49 -14.33 19.77 11.17
N THR A 50 -13.24 19.63 10.43
CA THR A 50 -12.59 20.75 9.74
C THR A 50 -13.10 20.89 8.31
N THR A 51 -12.75 22.00 7.67
CA THR A 51 -13.00 22.23 6.24
C THR A 51 -11.69 22.23 5.44
N THR A 52 -10.63 21.67 6.01
CA THR A 52 -9.25 21.78 5.53
C THR A 52 -8.52 20.47 5.75
N THR A 53 -7.51 20.21 4.93
CA THR A 53 -6.72 18.97 5.02
C THR A 53 -5.93 18.90 6.31
N ASP A 54 -6.14 17.84 7.08
CA ASP A 54 -5.35 17.55 8.27
C ASP A 54 -4.36 16.43 8.03
N THR A 55 -3.22 16.48 8.72
CA THR A 55 -2.25 15.38 8.72
C THR A 55 -2.38 14.58 10.01
N ILE A 56 -2.54 13.26 9.90
CA ILE A 56 -2.57 12.33 11.02
C ILE A 56 -1.34 11.44 10.94
N LEU A 57 -0.54 11.48 12.00
CA LEU A 57 0.74 10.80 12.11
C LEU A 57 0.59 9.61 13.06
N LEU A 58 0.94 8.43 12.56
CA LEU A 58 0.88 7.15 13.26
C LEU A 58 2.29 6.61 13.50
N GLY A 59 2.57 6.25 14.75
CA GLY A 59 3.74 5.46 15.10
C GLY A 59 3.61 4.02 14.59
N GLY A 60 4.66 3.22 14.84
CA GLY A 60 4.59 1.79 14.60
C GLY A 60 3.65 1.11 15.61
N GLY A 61 3.16 -0.08 15.26
CA GLY A 61 2.19 -0.83 16.04
C GLY A 61 0.81 -0.86 15.41
N THR A 62 -0.13 -1.50 16.12
CA THR A 62 -1.48 -1.77 15.61
C THR A 62 -2.50 -0.79 16.16
N TYR A 63 -3.27 -0.15 15.30
CA TYR A 63 -4.38 0.74 15.63
C TYR A 63 -5.68 0.02 15.30
N SER A 64 -6.42 -0.37 16.34
CA SER A 64 -7.69 -1.05 16.16
C SER A 64 -8.80 -0.06 15.79
N VAL A 65 -9.69 -0.47 14.89
CA VAL A 65 -10.96 0.15 14.52
C VAL A 65 -12.09 -0.79 14.99
N PRO A 66 -12.43 -0.80 16.30
CA PRO A 66 -12.98 -2.00 16.93
C PRO A 66 -14.52 -2.10 16.96
N THR A 67 -15.27 -1.02 16.70
CA THR A 67 -16.73 -1.02 16.97
C THR A 67 -17.61 -0.57 15.81
N THR A 68 -17.09 0.26 14.91
CA THR A 68 -17.77 0.73 13.69
C THR A 68 -16.74 0.89 12.60
N ASP A 69 -17.17 0.97 11.36
CA ASP A 69 -16.28 1.31 10.25
C ASP A 69 -15.61 2.68 10.50
N LEU A 70 -14.39 2.86 9.99
CA LEU A 70 -13.71 4.14 10.02
C LEU A 70 -14.22 5.00 8.87
N ILE A 71 -14.89 6.10 9.19
CA ILE A 71 -15.49 6.99 8.19
C ILE A 71 -14.63 8.24 8.02
N ILE A 72 -14.17 8.49 6.79
CA ILE A 72 -13.41 9.68 6.39
C ILE A 72 -14.30 10.49 5.45
N GLU A 73 -14.62 11.72 5.86
CA GLU A 73 -15.55 12.64 5.16
C GLU A 73 -14.90 14.02 4.91
N GLN A 74 -13.60 14.14 5.17
CA GLN A 74 -12.79 15.32 4.90
C GLN A 74 -11.42 14.88 4.35
N PRO A 75 -10.70 15.75 3.61
CA PRO A 75 -9.38 15.42 3.11
C PRO A 75 -8.43 15.16 4.28
N ILE A 76 -7.76 14.01 4.30
CA ILE A 76 -6.73 13.70 5.31
C ILE A 76 -5.44 13.21 4.67
N ILE A 77 -4.32 13.46 5.33
CA ILE A 77 -3.03 12.83 5.03
C ILE A 77 -2.70 11.91 6.20
N LEU A 78 -2.86 10.59 6.01
CA LEU A 78 -2.55 9.59 7.02
C LEU A 78 -1.16 8.99 6.77
N VAL A 79 -0.24 9.21 7.69
CA VAL A 79 1.16 8.81 7.55
C VAL A 79 1.56 7.85 8.65
N GLY A 80 1.88 6.63 8.26
CA GLY A 80 2.48 5.61 9.12
C GLY A 80 3.99 5.53 8.97
N THR A 81 4.54 4.49 9.58
CA THR A 81 5.98 4.20 9.60
C THR A 81 6.44 3.32 8.44
N GLY A 82 5.52 2.66 7.75
CA GLY A 82 5.76 1.69 6.68
C GLY A 82 5.02 0.35 6.90
N PRO A 83 4.88 -0.47 5.85
CA PRO A 83 4.18 -1.76 5.92
C PRO A 83 5.05 -2.94 6.39
N ASP A 84 6.38 -2.81 6.35
CA ASP A 84 7.35 -3.84 6.72
C ASP A 84 7.62 -3.84 8.23
N ILE A 85 7.79 -5.01 8.83
CA ILE A 85 8.13 -5.15 10.26
C ILE A 85 9.39 -4.36 10.62
N ASP A 86 10.33 -4.20 9.69
CA ASP A 86 11.58 -3.47 9.90
C ASP A 86 11.52 -2.02 9.38
N SER A 87 10.32 -1.51 9.03
CA SER A 87 10.14 -0.12 8.55
C SER A 87 10.65 0.92 9.55
N THR A 88 10.71 0.58 10.84
CA THR A 88 11.30 1.44 11.88
C THR A 88 11.76 0.63 13.08
N ALA A 89 12.95 0.94 13.59
CA ALA A 89 13.42 0.41 14.87
C ALA A 89 12.67 1.03 16.07
N ALA A 90 11.97 2.15 15.86
CA ALA A 90 11.17 2.84 16.87
C ALA A 90 9.70 2.39 16.81
N TYR A 91 9.06 2.24 17.97
CA TYR A 91 7.63 1.97 18.12
C TYR A 91 7.15 0.65 17.47
N GLY A 92 7.89 -0.45 17.58
CA GLY A 92 7.33 -1.76 17.23
C GLY A 92 7.20 -2.07 15.73
N GLY A 93 7.93 -1.35 14.87
CA GLY A 93 8.02 -1.68 13.44
C GLY A 93 6.91 -1.04 12.62
N ARG A 94 6.30 -1.81 11.73
CA ARG A 94 5.20 -1.37 10.85
C ARG A 94 4.03 -0.71 11.56
N THR A 95 3.35 0.19 10.86
CA THR A 95 2.04 0.73 11.25
C THR A 95 0.93 -0.15 10.66
N VAL A 96 0.09 -0.72 11.52
CA VAL A 96 -1.05 -1.55 11.11
C VAL A 96 -2.35 -0.89 11.54
N ILE A 97 -3.30 -0.73 10.63
CA ILE A 97 -4.70 -0.41 10.93
C ILE A 97 -5.48 -1.72 10.80
N ASP A 98 -6.12 -2.14 11.88
CA ASP A 98 -6.79 -3.43 11.98
C ASP A 98 -8.20 -3.28 12.55
N GLY A 99 -9.11 -4.19 12.20
CA GLY A 99 -10.51 -4.16 12.64
C GLY A 99 -11.50 -4.02 11.49
N ASN A 100 -12.47 -3.11 11.64
CA ASN A 100 -13.53 -2.89 10.66
C ASN A 100 -13.04 -2.17 9.39
N ASP A 101 -13.92 -2.09 8.40
CA ASP A 101 -13.63 -1.52 7.09
C ASP A 101 -13.46 0.01 7.17
N ILE A 102 -12.80 0.57 6.16
CA ILE A 102 -12.56 2.01 6.03
C ILE A 102 -13.36 2.53 4.85
N PHE A 103 -14.13 3.60 5.06
CA PHE A 103 -14.90 4.26 4.02
C PHE A 103 -14.43 5.70 3.83
N LEU A 104 -14.11 6.03 2.59
CA LEU A 104 -13.94 7.41 2.14
C LEU A 104 -15.23 7.85 1.46
N ARG A 105 -15.84 8.93 1.97
CA ARG A 105 -17.15 9.44 1.54
C ARG A 105 -17.04 10.87 1.03
N ASP A 106 -18.20 11.46 0.73
CA ASP A 106 -18.30 12.86 0.28
C ASP A 106 -17.44 13.79 1.14
N GLY A 107 -16.61 14.59 0.48
CA GLY A 107 -15.64 15.50 1.10
C GLY A 107 -14.25 14.89 1.36
N ALA A 108 -14.03 13.59 1.17
CA ALA A 108 -12.73 12.95 1.37
C ALA A 108 -11.76 13.11 0.17
N ASP A 109 -12.09 13.93 -0.82
CA ASP A 109 -11.24 14.21 -1.98
C ASP A 109 -9.82 14.60 -1.56
N SER A 110 -8.84 14.27 -2.40
CA SER A 110 -7.42 14.59 -2.15
C SER A 110 -6.84 13.96 -0.88
N SER A 111 -7.47 12.91 -0.33
CA SER A 111 -6.90 12.17 0.79
C SER A 111 -5.69 11.35 0.37
N GLU A 112 -4.70 11.27 1.26
CA GLU A 112 -3.45 10.56 1.03
C GLU A 112 -3.14 9.57 2.16
N PHE A 113 -2.62 8.40 1.79
CA PHE A 113 -2.25 7.31 2.70
C PHE A 113 -0.82 6.89 2.42
N HIS A 114 0.03 6.95 3.45
CA HIS A 114 1.48 6.74 3.31
C HIS A 114 1.99 5.74 4.34
N GLY A 115 2.59 4.64 3.88
CA GLY A 115 3.34 3.75 4.76
C GLY A 115 2.48 3.01 5.80
N LEU A 116 1.37 2.41 5.36
CA LEU A 116 0.39 1.75 6.22
C LEU A 116 0.19 0.29 5.80
N THR A 117 0.03 -0.60 6.76
CA THR A 117 -0.66 -1.87 6.54
C THR A 117 -2.12 -1.71 6.93
N ILE A 118 -3.06 -2.00 6.04
CA ILE A 118 -4.50 -1.98 6.30
C ILE A 118 -5.03 -3.40 6.09
N THR A 119 -5.42 -4.07 7.18
CA THR A 119 -5.87 -5.47 7.14
C THR A 119 -7.36 -5.62 6.82
N SER A 120 -8.12 -4.52 6.87
CA SER A 120 -9.54 -4.44 6.49
C SER A 120 -9.73 -3.97 5.05
N ASN A 121 -10.98 -3.94 4.58
CA ASN A 121 -11.25 -3.43 3.25
C ASN A 121 -11.27 -1.89 3.26
N VAL A 122 -10.71 -1.29 2.22
CA VAL A 122 -10.88 0.13 1.93
C VAL A 122 -11.91 0.28 0.81
N PHE A 123 -12.98 1.03 1.10
CA PHE A 123 -14.05 1.36 0.17
C PHE A 123 -14.07 2.85 -0.11
N ILE A 124 -14.18 3.20 -1.37
CA ILE A 124 -14.49 4.57 -1.78
C ILE A 124 -15.98 4.63 -2.15
N GLY A 125 -16.68 5.58 -1.55
CA GLY A 125 -18.13 5.72 -1.62
C GLY A 125 -18.89 4.86 -0.62
N GLU A 126 -20.21 5.07 -0.58
CA GLU A 126 -21.12 4.27 0.22
C GLU A 126 -21.70 3.10 -0.59
N PHE A 127 -22.34 2.16 0.10
CA PHE A 127 -23.20 1.16 -0.53
C PHE A 127 -24.57 1.74 -0.96
N GLU A 128 -24.63 3.01 -1.33
CA GLU A 128 -25.85 3.73 -1.71
C GLU A 128 -25.68 4.43 -3.07
N LEU A 129 -26.78 4.57 -3.81
CA LEU A 129 -26.80 5.25 -5.11
C LEU A 129 -26.99 6.77 -4.89
N ASN A 130 -26.28 7.60 -5.67
CA ASN A 130 -26.37 9.08 -5.72
C ASN A 130 -25.54 9.87 -4.69
N THR A 131 -24.40 9.35 -4.26
CA THR A 131 -23.38 10.17 -3.57
C THR A 131 -22.43 10.80 -4.60
N THR A 132 -21.75 11.87 -4.21
CA THR A 132 -20.68 12.52 -4.99
C THR A 132 -19.46 11.61 -5.12
N ASP A 133 -18.72 11.78 -6.21
CA ASP A 133 -17.45 11.09 -6.41
C ASP A 133 -16.41 11.56 -5.38
N VAL A 134 -15.39 10.73 -5.12
CA VAL A 134 -14.29 11.05 -4.20
C VAL A 134 -12.99 10.86 -4.95
N ASP A 135 -12.42 11.96 -5.41
CA ASP A 135 -11.37 11.98 -6.42
C ASP A 135 -9.99 12.36 -5.82
N HIS A 136 -8.96 12.25 -6.65
CA HIS A 136 -7.58 12.69 -6.34
C HIS A 136 -6.93 11.94 -5.16
N LEU A 137 -7.25 10.66 -4.98
CA LEU A 137 -6.71 9.87 -3.89
C LEU A 137 -5.28 9.38 -4.16
N LEU A 138 -4.45 9.38 -3.13
CA LEU A 138 -3.09 8.85 -3.19
C LEU A 138 -2.88 7.75 -2.15
N PHE A 139 -2.50 6.56 -2.61
CA PHE A 139 -1.97 5.50 -1.78
C PHE A 139 -0.51 5.28 -2.15
N ARG A 140 0.39 5.53 -1.21
CA ARG A 140 1.81 5.33 -1.40
C ARG A 140 2.36 4.39 -0.34
N ARG A 141 3.02 3.32 -0.77
CA ARG A 141 3.69 2.36 0.14
C ARG A 141 2.76 1.74 1.15
N CYS A 142 1.56 1.40 0.71
CA CYS A 142 0.57 0.74 1.54
C CYS A 142 0.55 -0.76 1.24
N ASP A 143 0.40 -1.57 2.28
CA ASP A 143 0.03 -2.98 2.19
C ASP A 143 -1.46 -3.08 2.52
N LEU A 144 -2.27 -3.22 1.47
CA LEU A 144 -3.72 -3.19 1.54
C LEU A 144 -4.26 -4.62 1.40
N GLN A 145 -5.14 -5.01 2.31
CA GLN A 145 -5.91 -6.23 2.12
C GLN A 145 -6.76 -6.13 0.85
N SER A 146 -7.54 -5.05 0.70
CA SER A 146 -8.47 -4.81 -0.41
C SER A 146 -8.66 -3.32 -0.64
N LEU A 147 -8.85 -2.92 -1.90
CA LEU A 147 -9.20 -1.55 -2.28
C LEU A 147 -10.28 -1.55 -3.37
N ARG A 148 -11.46 -1.01 -3.04
CA ARG A 148 -12.54 -0.83 -4.01
C ARG A 148 -12.78 0.66 -4.24
N LEU A 149 -12.49 1.11 -5.45
CA LEU A 149 -12.75 2.49 -5.89
C LEU A 149 -14.23 2.74 -6.23
N ASN A 150 -15.06 1.71 -6.09
CA ASN A 150 -16.51 1.77 -6.16
C ASN A 150 -17.06 0.69 -5.22
N ALA A 151 -17.63 1.11 -4.08
CA ALA A 151 -18.13 0.20 -3.05
C ALA A 151 -19.27 -0.72 -3.56
N LEU A 152 -20.22 -0.17 -4.33
CA LEU A 152 -21.41 -0.88 -4.81
C LEU A 152 -21.17 -1.82 -5.99
N MET A 153 -20.05 -1.68 -6.70
CA MET A 153 -19.76 -2.42 -7.95
C MET A 153 -20.86 -2.28 -9.01
N SER A 154 -21.65 -1.21 -8.95
CA SER A 154 -22.76 -0.94 -9.87
C SER A 154 -22.49 0.36 -10.64
N PRO A 155 -22.88 0.45 -11.93
CA PRO A 155 -22.91 1.71 -12.66
C PRO A 155 -23.77 2.75 -11.91
N GLY A 156 -23.24 3.96 -11.73
CA GLY A 156 -23.95 5.09 -11.09
C GLY A 156 -23.81 5.19 -9.55
N ALA A 157 -23.01 4.33 -8.93
CA ALA A 157 -22.53 4.53 -7.56
C ALA A 157 -21.35 5.51 -7.52
N THR A 158 -21.06 6.09 -6.34
CA THR A 158 -19.82 6.87 -6.13
C THR A 158 -18.62 6.08 -6.61
N MET A 159 -17.79 6.76 -7.38
CA MET A 159 -16.51 6.25 -7.83
C MET A 159 -15.38 7.17 -7.40
N ALA A 160 -14.17 6.62 -7.44
CA ALA A 160 -12.96 7.39 -7.25
C ALA A 160 -12.24 7.55 -8.59
N ASN A 161 -12.09 8.78 -9.06
CA ASN A 161 -11.28 9.11 -10.23
C ASN A 161 -9.96 9.74 -9.81
N ASP A 162 -9.02 9.77 -10.75
CA ASP A 162 -7.69 10.38 -10.55
C ASP A 162 -6.96 9.78 -9.33
N VAL A 163 -7.03 8.46 -9.19
CA VAL A 163 -6.45 7.72 -8.05
C VAL A 163 -5.06 7.21 -8.40
N THR A 164 -4.08 7.42 -7.51
CA THR A 164 -2.72 6.90 -7.67
C THR A 164 -2.39 5.86 -6.60
N LEU A 165 -1.92 4.69 -7.02
CA LEU A 165 -1.30 3.67 -6.19
C LEU A 165 0.17 3.55 -6.58
N ASP A 166 1.07 3.85 -5.65
CA ASP A 166 2.51 3.85 -5.90
C ASP A 166 3.27 3.06 -4.82
N ASN A 167 4.05 2.07 -5.25
CA ASN A 167 4.77 1.16 -4.34
C ASN A 167 3.84 0.40 -3.36
N CYS A 168 2.63 0.04 -3.78
CA CYS A 168 1.65 -0.63 -2.93
C CYS A 168 1.66 -2.15 -3.13
N VAL A 169 1.17 -2.87 -2.11
CA VAL A 169 0.82 -4.29 -2.20
C VAL A 169 -0.69 -4.40 -1.99
N VAL A 170 -1.40 -5.07 -2.89
CA VAL A 170 -2.83 -5.37 -2.72
C VAL A 170 -3.02 -6.88 -2.65
N ARG A 171 -3.25 -7.39 -1.44
CA ARG A 171 -3.11 -8.83 -1.11
C ARG A 171 -4.27 -9.71 -1.56
N THR A 172 -5.48 -9.18 -1.68
CA THR A 172 -6.65 -9.97 -2.06
C THR A 172 -7.14 -9.68 -3.47
N ASN A 173 -8.07 -10.52 -3.91
CA ASN A 173 -8.78 -10.49 -5.20
C ASN A 173 -9.73 -9.29 -5.37
N ASN A 174 -9.55 -8.22 -4.60
CA ASN A 174 -10.52 -7.13 -4.47
C ASN A 174 -9.92 -5.77 -4.82
N LEU A 175 -8.88 -5.69 -5.66
CA LEU A 175 -8.61 -4.42 -6.34
C LEU A 175 -9.68 -4.22 -7.42
N ASN A 176 -10.65 -3.37 -7.11
CA ASN A 176 -11.80 -3.14 -7.96
C ASN A 176 -11.85 -1.67 -8.36
N LEU A 177 -11.66 -1.41 -9.65
CA LEU A 177 -11.68 -0.07 -10.23
C LEU A 177 -12.93 0.15 -11.11
N ASN A 178 -14.02 -0.61 -10.89
CA ASN A 178 -15.22 -0.54 -11.74
C ASN A 178 -15.78 0.89 -11.82
N GLY A 179 -15.67 1.48 -13.01
CA GLY A 179 -16.12 2.85 -13.30
C GLY A 179 -15.08 3.94 -13.01
N ALA A 180 -14.04 3.66 -12.22
CA ALA A 180 -12.98 4.62 -11.89
C ALA A 180 -12.14 4.96 -13.13
N ALA A 181 -12.04 6.25 -13.45
CA ALA A 181 -11.22 6.77 -14.53
C ALA A 181 -9.89 7.33 -14.04
N ASN A 182 -8.90 7.41 -14.95
CA ASN A 182 -7.58 8.00 -14.70
C ASN A 182 -6.84 7.41 -13.48
N VAL A 183 -6.92 6.09 -13.29
CA VAL A 183 -6.20 5.43 -12.20
C VAL A 183 -4.76 5.16 -12.64
N ILE A 184 -3.79 5.49 -11.80
CA ILE A 184 -2.37 5.26 -12.04
C ILE A 184 -1.86 4.23 -11.02
N LEU A 185 -1.33 3.11 -11.49
CA LEU A 185 -0.74 2.07 -10.65
C LEU A 185 0.72 1.90 -11.05
N THR A 186 1.63 2.20 -10.12
CA THR A 186 3.08 2.14 -10.35
C THR A 186 3.78 1.35 -9.27
N ASN A 187 4.84 0.62 -9.67
CA ASN A 187 5.78 -0.03 -8.75
C ASN A 187 5.12 -0.97 -7.73
N SER A 188 3.98 -1.58 -8.09
CA SER A 188 3.08 -2.23 -7.13
C SER A 188 2.94 -3.74 -7.36
N VAL A 189 2.54 -4.46 -6.31
CA VAL A 189 2.23 -5.90 -6.38
C VAL A 189 0.74 -6.10 -6.22
N LEU A 190 0.11 -6.74 -7.20
CA LEU A 190 -1.33 -6.87 -7.34
C LEU A 190 -1.69 -8.35 -7.50
N LYS A 191 -2.72 -8.83 -6.81
CA LYS A 191 -3.16 -10.22 -6.98
C LYS A 191 -4.20 -10.39 -8.10
N GLU A 192 -5.15 -9.48 -8.20
CA GLU A 192 -6.16 -9.49 -9.25
C GLU A 192 -6.53 -8.07 -9.65
N PHE A 193 -6.98 -7.91 -10.89
CA PHE A 193 -7.39 -6.62 -11.47
C PHE A 193 -8.64 -6.87 -12.32
N ASN A 194 -9.82 -6.52 -11.78
CA ASN A 194 -11.09 -7.00 -12.32
C ASN A 194 -11.72 -6.07 -13.37
N SER A 195 -11.48 -4.77 -13.30
CA SER A 195 -12.05 -3.77 -14.22
C SER A 195 -11.44 -2.41 -13.96
N ALA A 196 -11.33 -1.57 -14.99
CA ALA A 196 -11.04 -0.15 -14.89
C ALA A 196 -11.73 0.61 -16.03
N ALA A 197 -11.90 1.92 -15.88
CA ALA A 197 -12.37 2.78 -16.96
C ALA A 197 -11.18 3.43 -17.72
N ASN A 198 -11.52 4.23 -18.73
CA ASN A 198 -10.56 4.90 -19.60
C ASN A 198 -9.54 5.75 -18.84
N GLY A 199 -8.34 5.86 -19.40
CA GLY A 199 -7.25 6.68 -18.86
C GLY A 199 -6.44 5.98 -17.77
N THR A 200 -6.74 4.71 -17.48
CA THR A 200 -5.99 3.94 -16.49
C THR A 200 -4.63 3.49 -17.05
N LEU A 201 -3.57 3.79 -16.31
CA LEU A 201 -2.20 3.37 -16.58
C LEU A 201 -1.73 2.44 -15.48
N VAL A 202 -1.23 1.27 -15.86
CA VAL A 202 -0.58 0.34 -14.96
C VAL A 202 0.83 0.09 -15.48
N GLU A 203 1.82 0.55 -14.74
CA GLU A 203 3.21 0.39 -15.13
C GLU A 203 4.08 -0.15 -14.01
N HIS A 204 5.12 -0.91 -14.37
CA HIS A 204 6.07 -1.43 -13.39
C HIS A 204 5.36 -2.16 -12.25
N CYS A 205 4.43 -3.05 -12.54
CA CYS A 205 3.70 -3.81 -11.52
C CYS A 205 3.91 -5.31 -11.67
N LEU A 206 3.78 -6.05 -10.57
CA LEU A 206 3.79 -7.51 -10.55
C LEU A 206 2.38 -8.01 -10.26
N PHE A 207 1.81 -8.77 -11.19
CA PHE A 207 0.55 -9.44 -11.03
C PHE A 207 0.77 -10.90 -10.65
N LEU A 208 0.24 -11.32 -9.50
CA LEU A 208 0.36 -12.67 -8.96
C LEU A 208 -0.95 -13.44 -9.10
N ASN A 209 -0.94 -14.57 -9.80
CA ASN A 209 -2.13 -15.39 -10.06
C ASN A 209 -3.26 -14.60 -10.73
N TRP A 210 -2.89 -13.85 -11.78
CA TRP A 210 -3.78 -12.94 -12.49
C TRP A 210 -4.86 -13.65 -13.29
N ASN A 211 -6.00 -12.97 -13.51
CA ASN A 211 -7.05 -13.40 -14.41
C ASN A 211 -7.58 -12.21 -15.24
N LEU A 212 -7.24 -12.18 -16.54
CA LEU A 212 -7.66 -11.12 -17.46
C LEU A 212 -8.59 -11.67 -18.57
N GLY A 213 -9.22 -12.82 -18.33
CA GLY A 213 -10.09 -13.50 -19.31
C GLY A 213 -11.38 -12.74 -19.63
N ASN A 214 -11.81 -11.80 -18.79
CA ASN A 214 -12.86 -10.81 -19.07
C ASN A 214 -12.32 -9.38 -18.93
N GLY A 215 -11.02 -9.20 -19.23
CA GLY A 215 -10.20 -8.09 -18.76
C GLY A 215 -10.73 -6.69 -19.10
N PRO A 216 -10.12 -5.68 -18.47
CA PRO A 216 -10.58 -4.31 -18.54
C PRO A 216 -10.48 -3.75 -19.96
N ALA A 217 -11.25 -2.70 -20.23
CA ALA A 217 -11.16 -1.94 -21.48
C ALA A 217 -10.61 -0.53 -21.20
N GLY A 218 -9.77 -0.03 -22.10
CA GLY A 218 -9.20 1.30 -22.00
C GLY A 218 -8.03 1.42 -21.02
N VAL A 219 -7.37 0.32 -20.68
CA VAL A 219 -6.19 0.29 -19.80
C VAL A 219 -4.92 0.18 -20.61
N THR A 220 -3.88 0.92 -20.20
CA THR A 220 -2.52 0.72 -20.70
C THR A 220 -1.71 -0.03 -19.65
N PHE A 221 -1.23 -1.21 -19.99
CA PHE A 221 -0.28 -1.99 -19.20
C PHE A 221 1.11 -1.85 -19.82
N ARG A 222 2.07 -1.29 -19.08
CA ARG A 222 3.42 -1.05 -19.56
C ARG A 222 4.49 -1.60 -18.61
N ASN A 223 5.50 -2.32 -19.09
CA ASN A 223 6.61 -2.80 -18.27
C ASN A 223 6.16 -3.57 -17.02
N ASN A 224 5.08 -4.35 -17.08
CA ASN A 224 4.60 -5.16 -15.96
C ASN A 224 5.11 -6.61 -16.07
N ILE A 225 5.02 -7.34 -14.96
CA ILE A 225 5.17 -8.80 -14.93
C ILE A 225 3.83 -9.44 -14.56
N PHE A 226 3.38 -10.39 -15.36
CA PHE A 226 2.16 -11.16 -15.17
C PHE A 226 2.50 -12.63 -14.85
N ALA A 227 2.58 -12.97 -13.57
CA ALA A 227 2.93 -14.31 -13.12
C ALA A 227 1.71 -15.16 -12.75
N ASN A 228 1.61 -16.35 -13.33
CA ASN A 228 0.50 -17.29 -13.10
C ASN A 228 0.98 -18.76 -13.12
N ASP A 229 0.29 -19.62 -12.39
CA ASP A 229 0.59 -21.05 -12.28
C ASP A 229 -0.07 -21.88 -13.41
N LEU A 230 -0.33 -21.26 -14.56
CA LEU A 230 -0.98 -21.93 -15.69
C LEU A 230 0.03 -22.69 -16.53
N CYS A 231 -0.29 -23.95 -16.82
CA CYS A 231 0.60 -24.87 -17.56
C CYS A 231 0.73 -24.64 -19.05
N CYS A 232 -0.29 -23.99 -19.61
CA CYS A 232 -0.69 -24.28 -20.97
C CYS A 232 -1.00 -22.98 -21.70
N SER A 233 -2.08 -22.31 -21.32
CA SER A 233 -2.39 -21.02 -21.89
C SER A 233 -3.15 -20.12 -20.95
N ALA A 234 -2.95 -18.82 -21.12
CA ALA A 234 -3.79 -17.80 -20.54
C ALA A 234 -4.48 -17.00 -21.65
N SER A 235 -5.62 -16.41 -21.33
CA SER A 235 -6.34 -15.51 -22.23
C SER A 235 -6.32 -14.10 -21.66
N VAL A 236 -5.97 -13.15 -22.51
CA VAL A 236 -6.06 -11.72 -22.24
C VAL A 236 -7.16 -11.17 -23.13
N ASN A 237 -8.26 -10.75 -22.52
CA ASN A 237 -9.41 -10.17 -23.21
C ASN A 237 -9.66 -8.75 -22.67
N GLY A 238 -10.51 -7.98 -23.37
CA GLY A 238 -10.77 -6.57 -23.07
C GLY A 238 -9.95 -5.64 -23.96
N ALA A 239 -10.56 -4.55 -24.43
CA ALA A 239 -9.93 -3.63 -25.37
C ALA A 239 -8.88 -2.74 -24.67
N SER A 240 -7.72 -3.31 -24.37
CA SER A 240 -6.60 -2.68 -23.65
C SER A 240 -5.29 -2.79 -24.43
N THR A 241 -4.31 -2.00 -24.02
CA THR A 241 -2.98 -1.93 -24.65
C THR A 241 -1.93 -2.53 -23.71
N TYR A 242 -1.09 -3.41 -24.23
CA TYR A 242 0.01 -4.05 -23.52
C TYR A 242 1.33 -3.67 -24.22
N ILE A 243 2.23 -3.04 -23.49
CA ILE A 243 3.52 -2.57 -24.00
C ILE A 243 4.60 -3.15 -23.11
N ASN A 244 5.44 -4.00 -23.68
CA ASN A 244 6.65 -4.49 -23.06
C ASN A 244 6.41 -5.14 -21.68
N ASN A 245 5.34 -5.93 -21.57
CA ASN A 245 5.08 -6.72 -20.37
C ASN A 245 5.73 -8.10 -20.49
N LEU A 246 6.08 -8.67 -19.36
CA LEU A 246 6.59 -10.03 -19.23
C LEU A 246 5.51 -10.96 -18.69
N PHE A 247 5.14 -11.98 -19.44
CA PHE A 247 4.22 -13.02 -18.97
C PHE A 247 5.00 -14.25 -18.48
N VAL A 248 4.60 -14.78 -17.32
CA VAL A 248 5.25 -15.91 -16.67
C VAL A 248 4.22 -16.98 -16.32
N GLY A 249 4.38 -18.19 -16.86
CA GLY A 249 3.53 -19.35 -16.63
C GLY A 249 4.22 -20.46 -15.83
N ASN A 250 3.66 -21.66 -15.88
CA ASN A 250 4.23 -22.89 -15.31
C ASN A 250 4.24 -24.05 -16.33
N GLY A 251 5.03 -23.96 -17.39
CA GLY A 251 5.17 -25.02 -18.39
C GLY A 251 5.89 -24.59 -19.65
N ASP A 252 6.58 -25.53 -20.29
CA ASP A 252 7.42 -25.29 -21.48
C ASP A 252 6.64 -24.74 -22.69
N ASP A 253 5.32 -24.98 -22.73
CA ASP A 253 4.42 -24.55 -23.80
C ASP A 253 3.46 -23.42 -23.37
N PHE A 254 3.76 -22.69 -22.28
CA PHE A 254 2.88 -21.61 -21.83
C PHE A 254 2.79 -20.50 -22.87
N ILE A 255 1.56 -20.20 -23.31
CA ILE A 255 1.26 -19.15 -24.28
C ILE A 255 0.20 -18.18 -23.79
N VAL A 256 0.27 -16.94 -24.27
CA VAL A 256 -0.75 -15.91 -24.05
C VAL A 256 -1.58 -15.75 -25.32
N ASN A 257 -2.90 -15.95 -25.19
CA ASN A 257 -3.85 -15.72 -26.28
C ASN A 257 -4.52 -14.37 -26.10
N TYR A 258 -4.25 -13.45 -27.02
CA TYR A 258 -4.84 -12.12 -27.03
C TYR A 258 -6.17 -12.11 -27.79
N GLY A 259 -7.19 -11.51 -27.19
CA GLY A 259 -8.48 -11.27 -27.84
C GLY A 259 -8.36 -10.25 -28.99
N MET A 260 -9.31 -10.27 -29.93
CA MET A 260 -9.25 -9.46 -31.17
C MET A 260 -9.12 -7.94 -30.96
N ALA A 261 -9.55 -7.42 -29.81
CA ALA A 261 -9.53 -5.99 -29.50
C ALA A 261 -8.32 -5.57 -28.64
N VAL A 262 -7.40 -6.49 -28.36
CA VAL A 262 -6.19 -6.21 -27.58
C VAL A 262 -5.08 -5.74 -28.52
N SER A 263 -4.41 -4.65 -28.15
CA SER A 263 -3.15 -4.23 -28.77
C SER A 263 -1.99 -4.69 -27.89
N HIS A 264 -0.98 -5.35 -28.46
CA HIS A 264 0.18 -5.82 -27.70
C HIS A 264 1.49 -5.66 -28.47
N ASP A 265 2.55 -5.29 -27.75
CA ASP A 265 3.96 -5.28 -28.17
C ASP A 265 4.82 -5.67 -26.96
N ASP A 266 4.68 -6.93 -26.53
CA ASP A 266 5.22 -7.44 -25.27
C ASP A 266 6.62 -8.06 -25.41
N ILE A 267 7.29 -8.29 -24.29
CA ILE A 267 8.61 -8.91 -24.25
C ILE A 267 8.49 -10.37 -24.72
N ASP A 268 9.21 -10.71 -25.79
CA ASP A 268 9.33 -12.07 -26.32
C ASP A 268 10.71 -12.62 -25.89
N PRO A 269 10.82 -13.53 -24.89
CA PRO A 269 9.96 -14.68 -24.66
C PRO A 269 9.15 -14.68 -23.34
N VAL A 270 8.10 -15.48 -23.33
CA VAL A 270 7.29 -15.82 -22.14
C VAL A 270 8.12 -16.70 -21.18
N GLY A 271 8.20 -16.33 -19.90
CA GLY A 271 8.85 -17.15 -18.88
C GLY A 271 8.02 -18.40 -18.56
N THR A 272 8.62 -19.58 -18.56
CA THR A 272 7.89 -20.85 -18.35
C THR A 272 7.83 -21.29 -16.89
N SER A 273 8.53 -20.60 -15.98
CA SER A 273 8.46 -20.83 -14.52
C SER A 273 8.88 -19.59 -13.72
N LEU A 274 8.48 -19.49 -12.44
CA LEU A 274 9.02 -18.45 -11.54
C LEU A 274 10.54 -18.52 -11.41
N GLY A 275 11.09 -19.73 -11.26
CA GLY A 275 12.53 -19.93 -11.10
C GLY A 275 13.37 -19.59 -12.33
N SER A 276 12.74 -19.46 -13.52
CA SER A 276 13.42 -18.97 -14.73
C SER A 276 13.39 -17.45 -14.84
N VAL A 277 12.54 -16.75 -14.06
CA VAL A 277 12.37 -15.30 -14.12
C VAL A 277 12.93 -14.59 -12.89
N PHE A 278 12.72 -15.16 -11.71
CA PHE A 278 13.05 -14.54 -10.43
C PHE A 278 14.13 -15.30 -9.67
N VAL A 279 14.93 -14.55 -8.90
CA VAL A 279 15.88 -15.11 -7.95
C VAL A 279 15.11 -15.60 -6.72
N ASN A 280 15.11 -16.91 -6.47
CA ASN A 280 14.62 -17.52 -5.21
C ASN A 280 13.13 -17.34 -4.86
N VAL A 281 12.26 -17.00 -5.82
CA VAL A 281 10.81 -16.95 -5.60
C VAL A 281 10.18 -18.34 -5.75
N SER A 282 9.32 -18.73 -4.80
CA SER A 282 8.77 -20.10 -4.71
C SER A 282 7.26 -20.23 -4.96
N SER A 283 6.50 -19.12 -5.09
CA SER A 283 5.04 -19.20 -5.25
C SER A 283 4.43 -18.05 -6.09
N TYR A 284 3.41 -18.39 -6.87
CA TYR A 284 2.57 -17.44 -7.62
C TYR A 284 1.45 -16.82 -6.78
N ASN A 285 1.19 -17.31 -5.57
CA ASN A 285 -0.04 -17.00 -4.83
C ASN A 285 0.12 -15.96 -3.71
N GLN A 286 1.36 -15.71 -3.30
CA GLN A 286 1.65 -14.90 -2.13
C GLN A 286 2.92 -14.07 -2.33
N PHE A 287 2.75 -12.75 -2.25
CA PHE A 287 3.85 -11.85 -2.01
C PHE A 287 4.29 -11.93 -0.54
N THR A 288 5.59 -12.08 -0.31
CA THR A 288 6.21 -12.10 1.01
C THR A 288 7.34 -11.09 1.06
N TYR A 289 7.40 -10.34 2.16
CA TYR A 289 8.52 -9.43 2.44
C TYR A 289 9.80 -10.14 2.87
N ALA A 290 9.84 -11.47 3.00
CA ALA A 290 10.99 -12.18 3.57
C ALA A 290 12.21 -12.15 2.63
N GLY A 291 13.40 -11.88 3.17
CA GLY A 291 14.60 -11.41 2.46
C GLY A 291 15.33 -12.39 1.58
N ASP A 292 14.79 -13.60 1.46
CA ASP A 292 15.21 -14.58 0.46
C ASP A 292 14.22 -14.62 -0.73
N ALA A 293 13.09 -13.93 -0.65
CA ALA A 293 11.99 -13.91 -1.61
C ALA A 293 11.86 -12.55 -2.32
N ASP A 294 12.99 -11.89 -2.58
CA ASP A 294 13.00 -10.71 -3.40
C ASP A 294 12.54 -11.11 -4.82
N TYR A 295 11.48 -10.48 -5.33
CA TYR A 295 11.04 -10.62 -6.72
C TYR A 295 12.02 -9.89 -7.68
N HIS A 296 13.32 -10.10 -7.46
CA HIS A 296 14.38 -9.66 -8.35
C HIS A 296 14.41 -10.53 -9.58
N LEU A 297 14.52 -9.87 -10.72
CA LEU A 297 14.70 -10.54 -12.00
C LEU A 297 16.08 -11.19 -12.09
N LEU A 298 16.12 -12.38 -12.68
CA LEU A 298 17.37 -12.96 -13.20
C LEU A 298 17.92 -12.07 -14.31
N SER A 299 19.25 -12.13 -14.52
CA SER A 299 19.98 -11.25 -15.44
C SER A 299 19.38 -11.16 -16.84
N ASP A 300 18.81 -12.25 -17.33
CA ASP A 300 18.26 -12.35 -18.69
C ASP A 300 16.98 -11.53 -18.87
N TRP A 301 16.34 -11.11 -17.77
CA TRP A 301 15.11 -10.33 -17.75
C TRP A 301 15.31 -8.88 -17.31
N GLN A 302 16.52 -8.50 -16.91
CA GLN A 302 16.86 -7.15 -16.50
C GLN A 302 17.01 -6.21 -17.70
N GLY A 303 16.61 -4.94 -17.55
CA GLY A 303 16.71 -3.89 -18.55
C GLY A 303 15.81 -4.10 -19.78
N LEU A 304 14.87 -5.05 -19.73
CA LEU A 304 13.99 -5.37 -20.84
C LEU A 304 12.82 -4.40 -21.00
N GLY A 305 12.63 -3.47 -20.08
CA GLY A 305 11.72 -2.32 -20.16
C GLY A 305 11.86 -1.54 -21.46
N ASP A 306 10.76 -1.02 -22.00
CA ASP A 306 10.79 -0.20 -23.22
C ASP A 306 11.49 1.16 -23.02
N ASP A 307 11.74 1.51 -21.76
CA ASP A 307 12.49 2.65 -21.27
C ASP A 307 13.92 2.25 -20.80
N GLY A 308 14.32 0.99 -21.01
CA GLY A 308 15.60 0.43 -20.58
C GLY A 308 15.68 0.07 -19.10
N THR A 309 14.54 0.10 -18.38
CA THR A 309 14.44 -0.34 -16.97
C THR A 309 14.03 -1.81 -16.88
N ASP A 310 14.00 -2.42 -15.70
CA ASP A 310 13.43 -3.77 -15.55
C ASP A 310 11.90 -3.74 -15.61
N PRO A 311 11.22 -4.73 -16.20
CA PRO A 311 9.78 -4.90 -16.00
C PRO A 311 9.46 -5.23 -14.53
N GLY A 312 8.24 -4.92 -14.11
CA GLY A 312 7.75 -5.17 -12.76
C GLY A 312 8.08 -4.06 -11.76
N PRO A 313 7.84 -4.26 -10.46
CA PRO A 313 7.84 -3.21 -9.43
C PRO A 313 9.18 -2.54 -9.13
N HIS A 314 10.20 -2.83 -9.92
CA HIS A 314 11.58 -2.56 -9.57
C HIS A 314 12.36 -1.75 -10.59
N GLY A 315 11.99 -1.70 -11.88
CA GLY A 315 12.69 -0.84 -12.86
C GLY A 315 14.23 -0.95 -12.86
N GLY A 316 14.83 -2.03 -12.34
CA GLY A 316 16.28 -2.20 -12.17
C GLY A 316 16.82 -2.12 -10.75
N ASN A 317 16.06 -1.67 -9.76
CA ASN A 317 16.52 -1.51 -8.38
C ASN A 317 15.72 -2.39 -7.42
N GLY A 318 16.42 -3.34 -6.82
CA GLY A 318 15.85 -4.24 -5.84
C GLY A 318 15.20 -3.50 -4.67
N TRP A 319 13.96 -3.86 -4.36
CA TRP A 319 13.37 -3.55 -3.07
C TRP A 319 14.16 -4.32 -2.01
N LYS A 320 15.04 -3.64 -1.26
CA LYS A 320 15.64 -4.22 -0.04
C LYS A 320 14.56 -4.28 1.02
N GLU A 321 14.43 -5.38 1.76
CA GLU A 321 13.64 -5.43 3.01
C GLU A 321 13.87 -4.15 3.84
N GLY A 322 12.80 -3.42 4.16
CA GLY A 322 12.88 -2.13 4.86
C GLY A 322 13.59 -0.96 4.13
N GLY A 323 14.07 -1.13 2.90
CA GLY A 323 14.72 -0.10 2.07
C GLY A 323 13.70 0.80 1.40
N LEU A 324 13.27 1.86 2.10
CA LEU A 324 12.26 2.79 1.61
C LEU A 324 12.91 3.94 0.82
N PRO A 325 12.56 4.21 -0.46
CA PRO A 325 13.10 5.35 -1.22
C PRO A 325 12.56 6.72 -0.77
N PHE A 326 11.97 6.82 0.42
CA PHE A 326 11.47 8.06 1.04
C PHE A 326 11.64 7.92 2.54
N SER A 327 12.44 8.82 3.09
CA SER A 327 12.59 9.04 4.51
C SER A 327 11.72 10.23 4.89
N PRO A 328 10.71 9.99 5.73
CA PRO A 328 11.01 10.15 7.13
C PRO A 328 10.81 8.84 7.90
N HIS A 329 11.90 8.22 8.35
CA HIS A 329 11.79 7.32 9.49
C HIS A 329 11.60 8.17 10.74
N TRP A 330 10.67 7.77 11.60
CA TRP A 330 10.52 8.34 12.93
C TRP A 330 11.75 7.95 13.76
N ARG A 331 12.75 8.83 13.80
CA ARG A 331 13.95 8.58 14.61
C ARG A 331 13.65 8.75 16.09
N TYR A 332 12.72 9.63 16.43
CA TYR A 332 12.43 9.99 17.81
C TYR A 332 11.09 10.74 17.95
N LEU A 333 10.23 10.26 18.85
CA LEU A 333 9.07 10.99 19.38
C LEU A 333 9.16 11.01 20.92
N ASN A 334 9.65 12.10 21.51
CA ASN A 334 9.63 12.20 22.98
C ASN A 334 8.21 12.52 23.44
N MET A 335 7.60 11.60 24.18
CA MET A 335 6.34 11.86 24.87
C MET A 335 6.60 12.34 26.29
N PRO A 336 6.04 13.48 26.70
CA PRO A 336 5.93 13.82 28.11
C PRO A 336 5.10 12.77 28.85
N ALA A 337 5.49 12.44 30.08
CA ALA A 337 4.78 11.47 30.92
C ALA A 337 3.36 11.91 31.35
N SER A 338 2.93 13.12 30.99
CA SER A 338 1.62 13.68 31.34
C SER A 338 1.17 14.75 30.35
N THR A 339 -0.11 14.76 30.00
CA THR A 339 -0.79 15.84 29.27
C THR A 339 -1.18 16.99 30.21
N VAL A 340 -1.14 18.23 29.73
CA VAL A 340 -1.80 19.37 30.40
C VAL A 340 -2.97 19.80 29.53
N ASN A 341 -4.20 19.64 30.02
CA ASN A 341 -5.44 19.96 29.28
C ASN A 341 -5.57 19.26 27.91
N GLY A 342 -5.14 18.00 27.80
CA GLY A 342 -5.19 17.25 26.53
C GLY A 342 -4.11 17.63 25.51
N VAL A 343 -3.25 18.60 25.83
CA VAL A 343 -2.08 18.96 25.02
C VAL A 343 -0.84 18.35 25.66
N LEU A 344 0.01 17.68 24.88
CA LEU A 344 1.35 17.25 25.33
C LEU A 344 2.33 18.43 25.14
N PRO A 345 2.78 19.11 26.21
CA PRO A 345 3.78 20.17 26.09
C PRO A 345 5.16 19.57 25.81
N ASN A 346 5.96 20.16 24.92
CA ASN A 346 7.35 19.74 24.61
C ASN A 346 7.51 18.38 23.90
N VAL A 347 6.59 18.04 22.99
CA VAL A 347 6.82 16.93 22.06
C VAL A 347 7.81 17.37 20.99
N HIS A 348 8.92 16.64 20.88
CA HIS A 348 9.89 16.80 19.81
C HIS A 348 9.71 15.66 18.81
N ILE A 349 9.27 16.00 17.60
CA ILE A 349 9.24 15.09 16.45
C ILE A 349 10.55 15.27 15.68
N LYS A 350 11.34 14.21 15.54
CA LYS A 350 12.47 14.19 14.61
C LYS A 350 12.28 13.07 13.61
N ALA A 351 12.09 13.47 12.36
CA ALA A 351 12.24 12.61 11.20
C ALA A 351 13.72 12.55 10.78
N GLY A 352 14.16 11.43 10.21
CA GLY A 352 15.44 11.37 9.54
C GLY A 352 15.54 10.26 8.51
N ALA A 353 16.67 10.27 7.77
CA ALA A 353 16.96 9.25 6.76
C ALA A 353 17.16 7.87 7.40
N GLN A 354 16.89 6.77 6.68
CA GLN A 354 17.33 5.43 7.10
C GLN A 354 18.83 5.47 7.37
N GLU A 355 19.28 4.90 8.49
CA GLU A 355 20.71 4.68 8.68
C GLU A 355 21.10 3.46 7.82
N ASN A 356 22.05 3.66 6.91
CA ASN A 356 22.50 2.67 5.94
C ASN A 356 23.12 1.44 6.58
#